data_AF-A0A7J7PWI1-F1
#
_entry.id   AF-A0A7J7PWI1-F1
#
_cell.length_a   1.000
_cell.length_b   1.000
_cell.length_c   1.000
_cell.angle_alpha   90.00
_cell.angle_beta   90.00
_cell.angle_gamma   90.00
#
_symmetry.space_group_name_H-M   'P 1'
#
loop_
_entity.id
_entity.type
_entity.pdbx_description
1 polymer ?
#
loop_
_entity_poly.entity_id
_entity_poly.type
_entity_poly.pdbx_seq_one_letter_code
_entity_poly.pdbx_strand_id
1 'polypeptide(L)'
;MMAEADQAQNVTTWNSFMAVLGILVELGAMEESTLRLLPLGLVSRSINCNNELWMAAALSSPSVMSLTPPQLAALVGALQCTDLLKRPMSIWSSYQVSDAVVAAIEELEPVMEAIYNAQTAAGQARWNEHLAVDLRLAGLVEAWAGGASWQEIMADTSIDDGDMARLLARTADMLKQMTFLDEQLPYLTGPARAALKGMDRKPISDLVA
;
A
#
# COMPACT_ATOMS: atom_id res chain seq x y z
N MET A 1 37.95 -15.67 3.70
CA MET A 1 37.20 -14.88 2.71
C MET A 1 35.79 -15.41 2.44
N MET A 2 35.59 -16.55 1.77
CA MET A 2 34.22 -17.04 1.47
C MET A 2 33.43 -17.45 2.73
N ALA A 3 34.08 -18.17 3.66
CA ALA A 3 33.46 -18.56 4.94
C ALA A 3 33.21 -17.39 5.91
N GLU A 4 34.00 -16.32 5.83
CA GLU A 4 33.81 -15.10 6.64
C GLU A 4 32.68 -14.23 6.07
N ALA A 5 32.53 -14.19 4.73
CA ALA A 5 31.41 -13.55 4.06
C ALA A 5 30.09 -14.27 4.36
N ASP A 6 30.08 -15.61 4.34
CA ASP A 6 28.90 -16.41 4.70
C ASP A 6 28.51 -16.23 6.18
N GLN A 7 29.49 -16.16 7.09
CA GLN A 7 29.22 -15.88 8.52
C GLN A 7 28.69 -14.46 8.75
N ALA A 8 29.28 -13.45 8.10
CA ALA A 8 28.79 -12.08 8.20
C ALA A 8 27.37 -11.94 7.63
N GLN A 9 27.08 -12.59 6.50
CA GLN A 9 25.76 -12.61 5.88
C GLN A 9 24.72 -13.31 6.77
N ASN A 10 25.07 -14.43 7.41
CA ASN A 10 24.19 -15.13 8.37
C ASN A 10 23.86 -14.27 9.60
N VAL A 11 24.85 -13.59 10.18
CA VAL A 11 24.64 -12.67 11.32
C VAL A 11 23.75 -11.49 10.93
N THR A 12 23.95 -10.93 9.73
CA THR A 12 23.14 -9.81 9.23
C THR A 12 21.69 -10.21 8.96
N THR A 13 21.49 -11.43 8.46
CA THR A 13 20.15 -12.00 8.19
C THR A 13 19.39 -12.27 9.48
N TRP A 14 20.06 -12.85 10.49
CA TRP A 14 19.46 -13.10 11.80
C TRP A 14 19.08 -11.81 12.52
N ASN A 15 19.95 -10.79 12.49
CA ASN A 15 19.64 -9.49 13.09
C ASN A 15 18.43 -8.82 12.43
N SER A 16 18.32 -8.93 11.10
CA SER A 16 17.16 -8.40 10.36
C SER A 16 15.88 -9.17 10.70
N PHE A 17 15.95 -10.49 10.83
CA PHE A 17 14.83 -11.32 11.28
C PHE A 17 14.36 -10.93 12.69
N MET A 18 15.30 -10.80 13.65
CA MET A 18 14.97 -10.39 15.01
C MET A 18 14.40 -8.97 15.07
N ALA A 19 14.88 -8.05 14.21
CA ALA A 19 14.30 -6.72 14.07
C ALA A 19 12.84 -6.79 13.60
N VAL A 20 12.54 -7.59 12.58
CA VAL A 20 11.15 -7.80 12.11
C VAL A 20 10.28 -8.37 13.22
N LEU A 21 10.74 -9.40 13.94
CA LEU A 21 9.96 -9.96 15.05
C LEU A 21 9.68 -8.91 16.13
N GLY A 22 10.68 -8.13 16.52
CA GLY A 22 10.52 -7.07 17.52
C GLY A 22 9.49 -6.03 17.10
N ILE A 23 9.54 -5.58 15.85
CA ILE A 23 8.57 -4.62 15.27
C ILE A 23 7.15 -5.22 15.26
N LEU A 24 7.00 -6.48 14.85
CA LEU A 24 5.70 -7.15 14.82
C LEU A 24 5.10 -7.32 16.22
N VAL A 25 5.93 -7.57 17.24
CA VAL A 25 5.48 -7.63 18.64
C VAL A 25 5.08 -6.24 19.14
N GLU A 26 5.94 -5.24 18.95
CA GLU A 26 5.72 -3.86 19.41
C GLU A 26 4.41 -3.27 18.86
N LEU A 27 4.12 -3.54 17.59
CA LEU A 27 2.94 -3.01 16.89
C LEU A 27 1.70 -3.91 17.01
N GLY A 28 1.75 -4.96 17.83
CA GLY A 28 0.60 -5.83 18.08
C GLY A 28 0.17 -6.66 16.87
N ALA A 29 1.08 -6.94 15.94
CA ALA A 29 0.87 -7.88 14.84
C ALA A 29 1.16 -9.34 15.27
N MET A 30 1.93 -9.55 16.33
CA MET A 30 2.31 -10.87 16.83
C MET A 30 2.45 -10.88 18.36
N GLU A 31 2.08 -11.99 19.01
CA GLU A 31 2.27 -12.19 20.45
C GLU A 31 3.72 -12.57 20.77
N GLU A 32 4.35 -11.89 21.73
CA GLU A 32 5.77 -12.09 22.07
C GLU A 32 6.11 -13.51 22.52
N SER A 33 5.29 -14.10 23.39
CA SER A 33 5.58 -15.36 24.06
C SER A 33 5.35 -16.59 23.18
N THR A 34 4.35 -16.55 22.31
CA THR A 34 3.94 -17.69 21.48
C THR A 34 4.30 -17.52 20.01
N LEU A 35 4.68 -16.32 19.58
CA LEU A 35 4.85 -15.92 18.18
C LEU A 35 3.60 -16.15 17.32
N ARG A 36 2.42 -16.19 17.95
CA ARG A 36 1.14 -16.28 17.25
C ARG A 36 0.80 -14.94 16.61
N LEU A 37 0.35 -14.98 15.35
CA LEU A 37 -0.17 -13.80 14.66
C LEU A 37 -1.46 -13.31 15.33
N LEU A 38 -1.49 -12.01 15.59
CA LEU A 38 -2.66 -11.25 16.04
C LEU A 38 -3.45 -10.75 14.81
N PRO A 39 -4.66 -10.14 14.97
CA PRO A 39 -5.48 -9.73 13.84
C PRO A 39 -4.73 -8.91 12.77
N LEU A 40 -3.92 -7.93 13.19
CA LEU A 40 -3.09 -7.14 12.26
C LEU A 40 -2.10 -8.03 11.49
N GLY A 41 -1.39 -8.93 12.18
CA GLY A 41 -0.45 -9.85 11.53
C GLY A 41 -1.11 -10.87 10.60
N LEU A 42 -2.36 -11.27 10.87
CA LEU A 42 -3.15 -12.11 9.96
C LEU A 42 -3.52 -11.37 8.67
N VAL A 43 -3.83 -10.08 8.76
CA VAL A 43 -4.03 -9.23 7.56
C VAL A 43 -2.71 -9.06 6.81
N SER A 44 -1.62 -8.70 7.51
CA SER A 44 -0.29 -8.54 6.89
C SER A 44 0.17 -9.80 6.15
N ARG A 45 -0.08 -10.99 6.71
CA ARG A 45 0.23 -12.27 6.05
C ARG A 45 -0.53 -12.47 4.73
N SER A 46 -1.69 -11.84 4.61
CA SER A 46 -2.64 -12.09 3.51
C SER A 46 -2.50 -11.11 2.34
N ILE A 47 -1.59 -10.15 2.44
CA ILE A 47 -1.28 -9.18 1.41
C ILE A 47 0.20 -9.23 1.04
N ASN A 48 0.53 -8.80 -0.17
CA ASN A 48 1.88 -8.79 -0.71
C ASN A 48 2.14 -7.42 -1.36
N CYS A 49 3.01 -6.62 -0.74
CA CYS A 49 3.44 -5.31 -1.20
C CYS A 49 4.75 -4.90 -0.52
N ASN A 50 5.29 -3.72 -0.83
CA ASN A 50 6.58 -3.29 -0.29
C ASN A 50 6.64 -3.16 1.25
N ASN A 51 5.49 -2.91 1.90
CA ASN A 51 5.37 -2.92 3.36
C ASN A 51 3.98 -3.43 3.77
N GLU A 52 3.90 -4.73 4.02
CA GLU A 52 2.65 -5.43 4.36
C GLU A 52 2.10 -5.02 5.73
N LEU A 53 2.96 -4.61 6.67
CA LEU A 53 2.50 -4.15 7.97
C LEU A 53 1.78 -2.80 7.85
N TRP A 54 2.36 -1.87 7.09
CA TRP A 54 1.77 -0.57 6.81
C TRP A 54 0.45 -0.69 6.05
N MET A 55 0.42 -1.44 4.95
CA MET A 55 -0.80 -1.63 4.17
C MET A 55 -1.89 -2.33 5.01
N ALA A 56 -1.54 -3.35 5.79
CA ALA A 56 -2.50 -4.02 6.66
C ALA A 56 -3.08 -3.09 7.73
N ALA A 57 -2.24 -2.25 8.34
CA ALA A 57 -2.67 -1.29 9.36
C ALA A 57 -3.58 -0.23 8.74
N ALA A 58 -3.23 0.28 7.56
CA ALA A 58 -4.05 1.23 6.81
C ALA A 58 -5.44 0.66 6.47
N LEU A 59 -5.50 -0.55 5.91
CA LEU A 59 -6.76 -1.22 5.56
C LEU A 59 -7.62 -1.58 6.79
N SER A 60 -6.98 -1.83 7.93
CA SER A 60 -7.67 -2.11 9.20
C SER A 60 -8.20 -0.85 9.88
N SER A 61 -7.88 0.35 9.40
CA SER A 61 -8.35 1.61 9.97
C SER A 61 -9.85 1.81 9.72
N PRO A 62 -10.61 2.31 10.73
CA PRO A 62 -12.00 2.73 10.54
C PRO A 62 -12.17 3.79 9.45
N SER A 63 -11.14 4.60 9.18
CA SER A 63 -11.19 5.66 8.16
C SER A 63 -11.42 5.13 6.75
N VAL A 64 -11.10 3.86 6.48
CA VAL A 64 -11.30 3.22 5.17
C VAL A 64 -12.75 2.74 4.98
N MET A 65 -13.49 2.52 6.07
CA MET A 65 -14.84 1.93 6.02
C MET A 65 -15.87 2.82 5.33
N SER A 66 -15.66 4.14 5.31
CA SER A 66 -16.56 5.13 4.73
C SER A 66 -16.27 5.44 3.26
N LEU A 67 -15.16 4.93 2.72
CA LEU A 67 -14.75 5.24 1.35
C LEU A 67 -15.63 4.51 0.32
N THR A 68 -16.03 5.24 -0.72
CA THR A 68 -16.64 4.63 -1.90
C THR A 68 -15.63 3.74 -2.62
N PRO A 69 -16.05 2.81 -3.50
CA PRO A 69 -15.12 1.95 -4.22
C PRO A 69 -14.05 2.71 -5.03
N PRO A 70 -14.35 3.80 -5.76
CA PRO A 70 -13.32 4.59 -6.42
C PRO A 70 -12.33 5.25 -5.45
N GLN A 71 -12.83 5.77 -4.32
CA GLN A 71 -12.00 6.38 -3.27
C GLN A 71 -11.08 5.35 -2.60
N LEU A 72 -11.56 4.12 -2.41
CA LEU A 72 -10.74 3.02 -1.92
C LEU A 72 -9.57 2.71 -2.89
N ALA A 73 -9.82 2.73 -4.19
CA ALA A 73 -8.76 2.59 -5.19
C ALA A 73 -7.75 3.74 -5.11
N ALA A 74 -8.23 4.97 -4.92
CA ALA A 74 -7.38 6.15 -4.75
C ALA A 74 -6.47 6.06 -3.53
N LEU A 75 -7.01 5.65 -2.37
CA LEU A 75 -6.25 5.39 -1.15
C LEU A 75 -5.15 4.35 -1.41
N VAL A 76 -5.51 3.18 -1.96
CA VAL A 76 -4.54 2.11 -2.25
C VAL A 76 -3.46 2.58 -3.23
N GLY A 77 -3.83 3.36 -4.26
CA GLY A 77 -2.88 3.95 -5.19
C GLY A 77 -1.91 4.91 -4.53
N ALA A 78 -2.38 5.73 -3.59
CA ALA A 78 -1.56 6.68 -2.84
C ALA A 78 -0.54 5.97 -1.94
N LEU A 79 -0.94 4.86 -1.28
CA LEU A 79 -0.09 4.06 -0.41
C LEU A 79 0.99 3.26 -1.17
N GLN A 80 0.75 2.94 -2.45
CA GLN A 80 1.68 2.13 -3.27
C GLN A 80 2.53 2.95 -4.26
N CYS A 81 2.48 4.28 -4.18
CA CYS A 81 3.14 5.20 -5.12
C CYS A 81 4.68 5.29 -4.94
N THR A 82 5.26 4.57 -3.97
CA THR A 82 6.66 4.72 -3.54
C THR A 82 7.71 4.70 -4.66
N ASP A 83 7.52 3.93 -5.73
CA ASP A 83 8.45 3.89 -6.87
C ASP A 83 8.37 5.11 -7.79
N LEU A 84 7.23 5.80 -7.84
CA LEU A 84 7.03 7.02 -8.65
C LEU A 84 7.65 8.25 -7.96
N LEU A 85 7.84 8.19 -6.63
CA LEU A 85 8.50 9.24 -5.83
C LEU A 85 9.99 9.41 -6.18
N LYS A 86 10.62 8.40 -6.80
CA LYS A 86 12.06 8.43 -7.17
C LYS A 86 12.37 9.37 -8.33
N ARG A 87 11.36 10.03 -8.94
CA ARG A 87 11.52 11.04 -10.00
C ARG A 87 11.03 12.41 -9.53
N PRO A 88 11.93 13.37 -9.18
CA PRO A 88 11.54 14.64 -8.57
C PRO A 88 11.00 15.73 -9.52
N MET A 89 10.84 15.50 -10.83
CA MET A 89 10.49 16.58 -11.78
C MET A 89 9.08 16.44 -12.37
N SER A 90 8.23 17.40 -12.01
CA SER A 90 6.93 17.77 -12.60
C SER A 90 5.91 16.64 -12.82
N ILE A 91 5.58 15.85 -11.79
CA ILE A 91 4.31 15.11 -11.80
C ILE A 91 3.18 16.12 -11.58
N TRP A 92 2.33 16.29 -12.58
CA TRP A 92 1.14 17.13 -12.55
C TRP A 92 -0.05 16.30 -12.99
N SER A 93 -1.19 16.55 -12.34
CA SER A 93 -2.49 15.96 -12.64
C SER A 93 -3.56 17.02 -12.39
N SER A 94 -4.52 17.16 -13.30
CA SER A 94 -5.69 18.03 -13.08
C SER A 94 -6.64 17.45 -12.03
N TYR A 95 -6.62 16.12 -11.87
CA TYR A 95 -7.51 15.39 -10.96
C TYR A 95 -7.12 15.63 -9.51
N GLN A 96 -8.03 16.25 -8.76
CA GLN A 96 -7.90 16.42 -7.32
C GLN A 96 -8.36 15.15 -6.61
N VAL A 97 -7.63 14.76 -5.58
CA VAL A 97 -8.08 13.72 -4.66
C VAL A 97 -9.28 14.22 -3.87
N SER A 98 -10.25 13.34 -3.59
CA SER A 98 -11.42 13.72 -2.80
C SER A 98 -11.07 13.96 -1.33
N ASP A 99 -11.77 14.90 -0.69
CA ASP A 99 -11.58 15.23 0.73
C ASP A 99 -11.70 14.02 1.66
N ALA A 100 -12.55 13.05 1.30
CA ALA A 100 -12.71 11.82 2.06
C ALA A 100 -11.43 10.96 2.08
N VAL A 101 -10.70 10.89 0.95
CA VAL A 101 -9.43 10.17 0.87
C VAL A 101 -8.32 10.91 1.60
N VAL A 102 -8.30 12.25 1.50
CA VAL A 102 -7.35 13.09 2.26
C VAL A 102 -7.54 12.88 3.76
N ALA A 103 -8.78 13.05 4.25
CA ALA A 103 -9.10 12.83 5.66
C ALA A 103 -8.76 11.39 6.10
N ALA A 104 -9.02 10.39 5.24
CA ALA A 104 -8.68 9.02 5.57
C ALA A 104 -7.18 8.79 5.75
N ILE A 105 -6.33 9.48 4.98
CA ILE A 105 -4.86 9.42 5.09
C ILE A 105 -4.36 10.18 6.32
N GLU A 106 -4.92 11.35 6.61
CA GLU A 106 -4.58 12.13 7.81
C GLU A 106 -4.83 11.29 9.09
N GLU A 107 -5.93 10.55 9.15
CA GLU A 107 -6.23 9.62 10.25
C GLU A 107 -5.23 8.45 10.37
N LEU A 108 -4.44 8.16 9.32
CA LEU A 108 -3.39 7.13 9.36
C LEU A 108 -2.04 7.65 9.86
N GLU A 109 -1.85 8.97 10.01
CA GLU A 109 -0.58 9.56 10.45
C GLU A 109 -0.04 8.97 11.76
N PRO A 110 -0.85 8.77 12.83
CA PRO A 110 -0.34 8.19 14.08
C PRO A 110 0.17 6.75 13.90
N VAL A 111 -0.49 5.98 13.03
CA VAL A 111 -0.09 4.60 12.73
C VAL A 111 1.20 4.58 11.91
N MET A 112 1.31 5.48 10.93
CA MET A 112 2.53 5.64 10.13
C MET A 112 3.72 6.04 11.02
N GLU A 113 3.52 6.98 11.94
CA GLU A 113 4.55 7.42 12.89
C GLU A 113 4.98 6.28 13.83
N ALA A 114 4.03 5.48 14.33
CA ALA A 114 4.34 4.31 15.15
C ALA A 114 5.22 3.30 14.40
N ILE A 115 4.88 2.97 13.15
CA ILE A 115 5.68 2.04 12.32
C ILE A 115 7.04 2.64 12.01
N TYR A 116 7.10 3.92 11.65
CA TYR A 116 8.36 4.63 11.40
C TYR A 116 9.30 4.56 12.61
N ASN A 117 8.76 4.84 13.81
CA ASN A 117 9.52 4.84 15.06
C ASN A 117 10.02 3.43 15.41
N ALA A 118 9.17 2.40 15.31
CA ALA A 118 9.56 1.01 15.56
C ALA A 118 10.65 0.54 14.59
N GLN A 119 10.49 0.82 13.28
CA GLN A 119 11.49 0.48 12.26
C GLN A 119 12.82 1.21 12.50
N THR A 120 12.77 2.48 12.92
CA THR A 120 13.97 3.28 13.22
C THR A 120 14.68 2.77 14.48
N ALA A 121 13.93 2.50 15.54
CA ALA A 121 14.45 1.98 16.81
C ALA A 121 15.12 0.60 16.63
N ALA A 122 14.59 -0.23 15.73
CA ALA A 122 15.16 -1.52 15.36
C ALA A 122 16.39 -1.42 14.42
N GLY A 123 16.85 -0.20 14.07
CA GLY A 123 17.98 0.03 13.17
C GLY A 123 17.67 -0.22 11.68
N GLN A 124 16.39 -0.18 11.31
CA GLN A 124 15.89 -0.51 9.96
C GLN A 124 15.25 0.68 9.25
N ALA A 125 15.73 1.90 9.53
CA ALA A 125 15.20 3.15 8.96
C ALA A 125 15.12 3.17 7.42
N ARG A 126 15.92 2.36 6.72
CA ARG A 126 15.84 2.19 5.25
C ARG A 126 14.46 1.72 4.77
N TRP A 127 13.70 0.97 5.58
CA TRP A 127 12.37 0.49 5.21
C TRP A 127 11.30 1.60 5.26
N ASN A 128 11.61 2.74 5.88
CA ASN A 128 10.68 3.86 5.99
C ASN A 128 10.37 4.50 4.62
N GLU A 129 11.17 4.24 3.57
CA GLU A 129 10.83 4.68 2.20
C GLU A 129 9.50 4.10 1.72
N HIS A 130 9.10 2.93 2.25
CA HIS A 130 7.87 2.23 1.88
C HIS A 130 6.64 2.66 2.71
N LEU A 131 6.80 3.61 3.63
CA LEU A 131 5.69 4.25 4.35
C LEU A 131 5.14 5.47 3.61
N ALA A 132 5.86 5.96 2.60
CA ALA A 132 5.52 7.20 1.92
C ALA A 132 4.16 7.10 1.21
N VAL A 133 3.37 8.16 1.38
CA VAL A 133 2.06 8.35 0.74
C VAL A 133 2.15 9.49 -0.25
N ASP A 134 1.58 9.29 -1.44
CA ASP A 134 1.57 10.33 -2.47
C ASP A 134 0.17 10.53 -3.04
N LEU A 135 -0.38 11.71 -2.76
CA LEU A 135 -1.72 12.09 -3.18
C LEU A 135 -1.78 12.66 -4.60
N ARG A 136 -0.65 13.00 -5.22
CA ARG A 136 -0.61 13.74 -6.50
C ARG A 136 -1.32 13.02 -7.65
N LEU A 137 -1.44 11.70 -7.57
CA LEU A 137 -2.11 10.85 -8.57
C LEU A 137 -3.35 10.14 -8.03
N ALA A 138 -3.63 10.26 -6.73
CA ALA A 138 -4.74 9.56 -6.11
C ALA A 138 -6.09 9.95 -6.74
N GLY A 139 -6.29 11.25 -7.04
CA GLY A 139 -7.48 11.71 -7.75
C GLY A 139 -7.64 11.14 -9.15
N LEU A 140 -6.54 10.86 -9.85
CA LEU A 140 -6.57 10.25 -11.17
C LEU A 140 -6.93 8.76 -11.07
N VAL A 141 -6.37 8.05 -10.09
CA VAL A 141 -6.76 6.67 -9.77
C VAL A 141 -8.25 6.60 -9.40
N GLU A 142 -8.74 7.57 -8.62
CA GLU A 142 -10.16 7.72 -8.27
C GLU A 142 -11.02 7.88 -9.53
N ALA A 143 -10.66 8.81 -10.41
CA ALA A 143 -11.38 9.06 -11.66
C ALA A 143 -11.40 7.84 -12.58
N TRP A 144 -10.27 7.13 -12.70
CA TRP A 144 -10.18 5.88 -13.42
C TRP A 144 -11.11 4.83 -12.81
N ALA A 145 -11.04 4.56 -11.51
CA ALA A 145 -11.95 3.61 -10.87
C ALA A 145 -13.43 4.02 -11.00
N GLY A 146 -13.70 5.33 -11.07
CA GLY A 146 -15.02 5.93 -11.29
C GLY A 146 -15.53 5.88 -12.73
N GLY A 147 -14.69 5.46 -13.69
CA GLY A 147 -15.10 5.21 -15.08
C GLY A 147 -14.54 6.17 -16.13
N ALA A 148 -13.68 7.12 -15.77
CA ALA A 148 -12.97 7.95 -16.76
C ALA A 148 -12.23 7.05 -17.76
N SER A 149 -12.20 7.46 -19.02
CA SER A 149 -11.51 6.75 -20.09
C SER A 149 -10.00 6.97 -20.01
N TRP A 150 -9.23 6.08 -20.65
CA TRP A 150 -7.77 6.19 -20.71
C TRP A 150 -7.34 7.51 -21.35
N GLN A 151 -8.03 7.91 -22.43
CA GLN A 151 -7.76 9.15 -23.13
C GLN A 151 -7.99 10.38 -22.25
N GLU A 152 -9.04 10.39 -21.43
CA GLU A 152 -9.33 11.49 -20.50
C GLU A 152 -8.27 11.60 -19.40
N ILE A 153 -7.87 10.49 -18.77
CA ILE A 153 -6.88 10.55 -17.69
C ILE A 153 -5.49 10.90 -18.20
N MET A 154 -5.11 10.45 -19.40
CA MET A 154 -3.79 10.74 -19.99
C MET A 154 -3.69 12.13 -20.61
N ALA A 155 -4.81 12.74 -21.02
CA ALA A 155 -4.82 14.11 -21.52
C ALA A 155 -4.46 15.14 -20.44
N ASP A 156 -4.74 14.83 -19.19
CA ASP A 156 -4.64 15.77 -18.07
C ASP A 156 -3.57 15.36 -17.02
N THR A 157 -2.51 14.70 -17.48
CA THR A 157 -1.35 14.40 -16.64
C THR A 157 -0.04 14.54 -17.41
N SER A 158 1.06 14.78 -16.70
CA SER A 158 2.41 14.75 -17.27
C SER A 158 3.09 13.37 -17.16
N ILE A 159 2.40 12.37 -16.61
CA ILE A 159 2.93 11.02 -16.44
C ILE A 159 2.94 10.26 -17.77
N ASP A 160 4.00 9.47 -17.99
CA ASP A 160 4.06 8.57 -19.14
C ASP A 160 3.12 7.38 -18.99
N ASP A 161 2.59 6.92 -20.13
CA ASP A 161 1.65 5.80 -20.24
C ASP A 161 2.10 4.56 -19.45
N GLY A 162 3.41 4.27 -19.43
CA GLY A 162 3.96 3.08 -18.78
C GLY A 162 3.93 3.17 -17.25
N ASP A 163 4.32 4.30 -16.69
CA ASP A 163 4.27 4.54 -15.25
C ASP A 163 2.82 4.69 -14.75
N MET A 164 1.92 5.29 -15.54
CA MET A 164 0.47 5.32 -15.24
C MET A 164 -0.12 3.90 -15.25
N ALA A 165 0.18 3.12 -16.30
CA ALA A 165 -0.33 1.75 -16.41
C ALA A 165 0.17 0.86 -15.27
N ARG A 166 1.44 1.02 -14.86
CA ARG A 166 2.01 0.29 -13.72
C ARG A 166 1.36 0.69 -12.39
N LEU A 167 1.03 1.97 -12.18
CA LEU A 167 0.30 2.42 -11.00
C LEU A 167 -1.08 1.76 -10.95
N LEU A 168 -1.87 1.89 -12.02
CA LEU A 168 -3.22 1.34 -12.06
C LEU A 168 -3.24 -0.19 -11.95
N ALA A 169 -2.30 -0.89 -12.58
CA ALA A 169 -2.18 -2.35 -12.49
C ALA A 169 -1.86 -2.82 -11.07
N ARG A 170 -0.92 -2.16 -10.36
CA ARG A 170 -0.60 -2.50 -8.96
C ARG A 170 -1.73 -2.18 -8.00
N THR A 171 -2.46 -1.08 -8.24
CA THR A 171 -3.67 -0.77 -7.49
C THR A 171 -4.73 -1.85 -7.71
N ALA A 172 -4.95 -2.29 -8.96
CA ALA A 172 -5.88 -3.37 -9.27
C ALA A 172 -5.47 -4.70 -8.62
N ASP A 173 -4.18 -5.06 -8.66
CA ASP A 173 -3.69 -6.27 -8.01
C ASP A 173 -3.91 -6.25 -6.49
N MET A 174 -3.59 -5.14 -5.82
CA MET A 174 -3.86 -5.01 -4.38
C MET A 174 -5.36 -5.08 -4.07
N LEU A 175 -6.22 -4.42 -4.85
CA LEU A 175 -7.68 -4.55 -4.69
C LEU A 175 -8.15 -6.00 -4.88
N LYS A 176 -7.53 -6.76 -5.80
CA LYS A 176 -7.78 -8.19 -5.99
C LYS A 176 -7.38 -9.00 -4.75
N GLN A 177 -6.20 -8.76 -4.19
CA GLN A 177 -5.77 -9.37 -2.92
C GLN A 177 -6.76 -9.07 -1.79
N MET A 178 -7.23 -7.82 -1.69
CA MET A 178 -8.22 -7.38 -0.69
C MET A 178 -9.55 -8.15 -0.79
N THR A 179 -9.93 -8.68 -1.96
CA THR A 179 -11.15 -9.48 -2.10
C THR A 179 -11.12 -10.84 -1.39
N PHE A 180 -9.93 -11.25 -0.92
CA PHE A 180 -9.70 -12.48 -0.17
C PHE A 180 -9.54 -12.25 1.35
N LEU A 181 -9.69 -11.01 1.82
CA LEU A 181 -9.59 -10.66 3.24
C LEU A 181 -10.92 -10.84 3.99
N ASP A 182 -11.84 -11.66 3.49
CA ASP A 182 -13.21 -11.77 4.04
C ASP A 182 -13.22 -12.22 5.51
N GLU A 183 -12.27 -13.07 5.89
CA GLU A 183 -12.15 -13.53 7.28
C GLU A 183 -11.61 -12.44 8.22
N GLN A 184 -10.70 -11.59 7.75
CA GLN A 184 -10.02 -10.59 8.58
C GLN A 184 -10.69 -9.23 8.55
N LEU A 185 -11.09 -8.76 7.36
CA LEU A 185 -11.68 -7.44 7.08
C LEU A 185 -12.92 -7.59 6.17
N PRO A 186 -14.01 -8.25 6.64
CA PRO A 186 -15.19 -8.55 5.82
C PRO A 186 -15.85 -7.31 5.21
N TYR A 187 -15.73 -6.16 5.85
CA TYR A 187 -16.29 -4.90 5.37
C TYR A 187 -15.60 -4.37 4.10
N LEU A 188 -14.37 -4.82 3.79
CA LEU A 188 -13.64 -4.40 2.59
C LEU A 188 -13.97 -5.26 1.37
N THR A 189 -14.40 -6.51 1.53
CA THR A 189 -14.57 -7.45 0.41
C THR A 189 -15.49 -6.90 -0.67
N GLY A 190 -16.65 -6.34 -0.28
CA GLY A 190 -17.62 -5.74 -1.20
C GLY A 190 -17.08 -4.51 -1.94
N PRO A 191 -16.64 -3.46 -1.21
CA PRO A 191 -16.00 -2.28 -1.80
C PRO A 191 -14.80 -2.62 -2.69
N ALA A 192 -13.92 -3.54 -2.28
CA ALA A 192 -12.75 -3.95 -3.05
C ALA A 192 -13.15 -4.61 -4.38
N ARG A 193 -14.16 -5.50 -4.40
CA ARG A 193 -14.67 -6.08 -5.64
C ARG A 193 -15.27 -5.04 -6.59
N ALA A 194 -16.00 -4.07 -6.04
CA ALA A 194 -16.58 -2.98 -6.83
C ALA A 194 -15.50 -2.07 -7.41
N ALA A 195 -14.47 -1.72 -6.62
CA ALA A 195 -13.33 -0.92 -7.04
C ALA A 195 -12.53 -1.66 -8.12
N LEU A 196 -12.21 -2.94 -7.90
CA LEU A 196 -11.51 -3.78 -8.86
C LEU A 196 -12.24 -3.82 -10.21
N LYS A 197 -13.57 -3.95 -10.21
CA LYS A 197 -14.36 -3.90 -11.44
C LYS A 197 -14.22 -2.56 -12.19
N GLY A 198 -14.11 -1.45 -11.47
CA GLY A 198 -13.84 -0.13 -12.06
C GLY A 198 -12.41 0.00 -12.60
N MET A 199 -11.45 -0.67 -11.96
CA MET A 199 -10.05 -0.69 -12.37
C MET A 199 -9.77 -1.61 -13.57
N ASP A 200 -10.46 -2.75 -13.65
CA ASP A 200 -10.28 -3.82 -14.65
C ASP A 200 -10.88 -3.45 -16.01
N ARG A 201 -10.24 -2.48 -16.67
CA ARG A 201 -10.63 -1.95 -17.97
C ARG A 201 -9.40 -1.76 -18.85
N LYS A 202 -9.58 -1.78 -20.18
CA LYS A 202 -8.48 -1.52 -21.12
C LYS A 202 -7.93 -0.10 -20.98
N PRO A 203 -6.60 0.09 -20.98
CA PRO A 203 -5.56 -0.88 -21.34
C PRO A 203 -5.04 -1.76 -20.17
N ILE A 204 -5.49 -1.51 -18.94
CA ILE A 204 -4.93 -2.13 -17.73
C ILE A 204 -5.30 -3.61 -17.62
N SER A 205 -6.52 -3.99 -17.99
CA SER A 205 -6.98 -5.38 -17.99
C SER A 205 -6.08 -6.32 -18.80
N ASP A 206 -5.46 -5.82 -19.87
CA ASP A 206 -4.58 -6.62 -20.75
C ASP A 206 -3.19 -6.86 -20.11
N LEU A 207 -2.84 -6.15 -19.03
CA LEU A 207 -1.56 -6.26 -18.30
C LEU A 207 -1.62 -7.18 -17.08
N VAL A 208 -2.83 -7.44 -16.55
CA VAL A 208 -3.07 -8.22 -15.33
C VAL A 208 -3.54 -9.65 -15.65
N ALA A 209 -3.80 -9.93 -16.94
CA ALA A 209 -4.29 -11.20 -17.48
C ALA A 209 -3.20 -12.29 -17.55
#